data_AF-A0A7G7G7R0-F1
#
_entry.id   AF-A0A7G7G7R0-F1
#
_cell.length_a   1.000
_cell.length_b   1.000
_cell.length_c   1.000
_cell.angle_alpha   90.00
_cell.angle_beta   90.00
_cell.angle_gamma   90.00
#
_symmetry.space_group_name_H-M   'P 1'
#
loop_
_entity.id
_entity.type
_entity.pdbx_description
1 polymer ?
#
loop_
_entity_poly.entity_id
_entity_poly.type
_entity_poly.pdbx_seq_one_letter_code
_entity_poly.pdbx_strand_id
1 'polypeptide(L)'
;MSRNIAIANAAALVKQIEQYHQKTGAYPKTVAELTKKIPPSGIIGVFTYFYDKTPNAYTVTFTQNVLFNFNFEVVQYDPTDSHQTTGESTNLNSTGKKHWKYYIYD
;
A
#
# COMPACT_ATOMS: atom_id res chain seq x y z
N MET A 1 -9.06 13.16 1.90
CA MET A 1 -8.44 13.76 0.68
C MET A 1 -7.04 13.20 0.44
N SER A 2 -6.15 13.27 1.43
CA SER A 2 -4.80 12.65 1.43
C SER A 2 -4.79 11.18 0.97
N ARG A 3 -5.67 10.33 1.52
CA ARG A 3 -5.79 8.90 1.16
C ARG A 3 -5.94 8.68 -0.34
N ASN A 4 -6.85 9.41 -0.99
CA ASN A 4 -7.14 9.22 -2.41
C ASN A 4 -5.96 9.66 -3.28
N ILE A 5 -5.24 10.71 -2.87
CA ILE A 5 -4.03 11.18 -3.55
C ILE A 5 -2.92 10.15 -3.37
N ALA A 6 -2.74 9.58 -2.17
CA ALA A 6 -1.75 8.55 -1.90
C ALA A 6 -2.00 7.27 -2.72
N ILE A 7 -3.26 6.83 -2.78
CA ILE A 7 -3.68 5.70 -3.64
C ILE A 7 -3.38 6.00 -5.12
N ALA A 8 -3.67 7.22 -5.59
CA ALA A 8 -3.38 7.61 -6.97
C ALA A 8 -1.86 7.63 -7.26
N ASN A 9 -1.05 8.14 -6.33
CA ASN A 9 0.40 8.17 -6.45
C ASN A 9 1.00 6.75 -6.43
N ALA A 10 0.43 5.84 -5.63
CA ALA A 10 0.83 4.44 -5.57
C ALA A 10 0.53 3.67 -6.87
N ALA A 11 -0.38 4.16 -7.74
CA ALA A 11 -0.71 3.49 -9.00
C ALA A 11 0.53 3.32 -9.91
N ALA A 12 1.46 4.28 -9.90
CA ALA A 12 2.70 4.18 -10.65
C ALA A 12 3.64 3.09 -10.11
N LEU A 13 3.63 2.84 -8.80
CA LEU A 13 4.40 1.77 -8.16
C LEU A 13 3.77 0.41 -8.46
N VAL A 14 2.45 0.26 -8.24
CA VAL A 14 1.68 -0.95 -8.58
C VAL A 14 1.90 -1.35 -10.03
N LYS A 15 1.80 -0.39 -10.97
CA LYS A 15 2.03 -0.66 -12.39
C LYS A 15 3.43 -1.23 -12.67
N GLN A 16 4.46 -0.71 -12.00
CA GLN A 16 5.84 -1.19 -12.18
C GLN A 16 6.04 -2.60 -11.62
N ILE A 17 5.42 -2.90 -10.49
CA ILE A 17 5.44 -4.25 -9.89
C ILE A 17 4.79 -5.26 -10.84
N GLU A 18 3.61 -4.94 -11.37
CA GLU A 18 2.90 -5.81 -12.32
C GLU A 18 3.69 -6.00 -13.63
N GLN A 19 4.29 -4.93 -14.15
CA GLN A 19 5.14 -5.02 -15.36
C GLN A 19 6.38 -5.87 -15.12
N TYR A 20 6.99 -5.78 -13.95
CA TYR A 20 8.11 -6.64 -13.57
C TYR A 20 7.66 -8.10 -13.55
N HIS A 21 6.55 -8.40 -12.88
CA HIS A 21 5.99 -9.74 -12.80
C HIS A 21 5.67 -10.34 -14.18
N GLN A 22 5.05 -9.56 -15.07
CA GLN A 22 4.78 -9.98 -16.45
C GLN A 22 6.05 -10.30 -17.23
N LYS A 23 7.16 -9.60 -16.97
CA LYS A 23 8.42 -9.79 -17.68
C LYS A 23 9.23 -10.98 -17.16
N THR A 24 9.23 -11.22 -15.85
CA THR A 24 10.12 -12.19 -15.19
C THR A 24 9.39 -13.45 -14.72
N GLY A 25 8.06 -13.44 -14.67
CA GLY A 25 7.26 -14.49 -14.07
C GLY A 25 7.27 -14.50 -12.54
N ALA A 26 7.92 -13.53 -11.88
CA ALA A 26 7.95 -13.42 -10.42
C ALA A 26 7.82 -11.96 -9.96
N TYR A 27 7.15 -11.73 -8.82
CA TYR A 27 7.17 -10.41 -8.18
C TYR A 27 8.58 -10.04 -7.68
N PRO A 28 8.97 -8.75 -7.74
CA PRO A 28 10.28 -8.29 -7.31
C PRO A 28 10.51 -8.59 -5.83
N LYS A 29 11.72 -8.96 -5.43
CA LYS A 29 12.04 -9.22 -4.01
C LYS A 29 12.08 -7.95 -3.18
N THR A 30 12.51 -6.85 -3.80
CA THR A 30 12.58 -5.54 -3.16
C THR A 30 12.22 -4.47 -4.18
N VAL A 31 11.84 -3.28 -3.71
CA VAL A 31 11.54 -2.18 -4.63
C VAL A 31 12.79 -1.68 -5.37
N ALA A 32 13.99 -1.99 -4.88
CA ALA A 32 15.24 -1.67 -5.58
C ALA A 32 15.41 -2.46 -6.89
N GLU A 33 14.70 -3.58 -7.06
CA GLU A 33 14.67 -4.33 -8.33
C GLU A 33 13.74 -3.69 -9.37
N LEU A 34 12.93 -2.71 -8.96
CA LEU A 34 12.18 -1.87 -9.90
C LEU A 34 13.12 -0.83 -10.53
N THR A 35 12.96 -0.57 -11.82
CA THR A 35 13.83 0.33 -12.60
C THR A 35 13.71 1.81 -12.21
N LYS A 36 12.81 2.17 -11.28
CA LYS A 36 12.63 3.55 -10.80
C LYS A 36 12.53 3.59 -9.27
N LYS A 37 13.12 4.63 -8.68
CA LYS A 37 12.95 4.97 -7.25
C LYS A 37 11.46 5.02 -6.89
N ILE A 38 11.13 4.58 -5.68
CA ILE A 38 9.81 4.79 -5.07
C ILE A 38 9.52 6.30 -5.10
N PRO A 39 8.40 6.74 -5.69
CA PRO A 39 8.05 8.14 -5.63
C PRO A 39 7.83 8.54 -4.16
N PRO A 40 8.40 9.66 -3.69
CA PRO A 40 8.00 10.20 -2.40
C PRO A 40 6.48 10.42 -2.42
N SER A 41 5.81 10.21 -1.29
CA SER A 41 4.36 10.38 -1.20
C SER A 41 3.92 11.79 -1.64
N GLY A 42 4.75 12.81 -1.36
CA GLY A 42 4.48 14.22 -1.60
C GLY A 42 3.32 14.77 -0.76
N ILE A 43 2.83 14.01 0.23
CA ILE A 43 1.61 14.28 0.99
C ILE A 43 1.98 14.42 2.46
N ILE A 44 1.59 15.55 3.05
CA ILE A 44 1.75 15.78 4.49
C ILE A 44 1.01 14.69 5.26
N GLY A 45 1.73 13.98 6.14
CA GLY A 45 1.20 12.89 6.97
C GLY A 45 1.26 11.50 6.35
N VAL A 46 1.71 11.34 5.10
CA VAL A 46 2.03 10.04 4.49
C VAL A 46 3.53 10.03 4.24
N PHE A 47 4.32 9.23 4.95
CA PHE A 47 5.78 9.37 4.90
C PHE A 47 6.42 8.57 3.74
N THR A 48 5.98 7.33 3.51
CA THR A 48 6.52 6.47 2.46
C THR A 48 5.52 5.36 2.09
N TYR A 49 5.77 4.69 0.97
CA TYR A 49 5.13 3.43 0.64
C TYR A 49 6.02 2.26 1.08
N PHE A 50 5.42 1.27 1.69
CA PHE A 50 6.03 0.00 2.05
C PHE A 50 5.56 -1.06 1.06
N TYR A 51 6.51 -1.82 0.53
CA TYR A 51 6.25 -2.98 -0.31
C TYR A 51 6.63 -4.22 0.46
N ASP A 52 5.72 -5.18 0.53
CA ASP A 52 6.01 -6.50 1.07
C ASP A 52 5.60 -7.57 0.07
N LYS A 53 6.47 -8.57 -0.11
CA LYS A 53 6.24 -9.66 -1.04
C LYS A 53 5.71 -10.86 -0.28
N THR A 54 4.59 -11.42 -0.75
CA THR A 54 4.10 -12.72 -0.29
C THR A 54 4.47 -13.82 -1.30
N PRO A 55 4.31 -15.12 -0.97
CA PRO A 55 4.66 -16.19 -1.90
C PRO A 55 3.98 -16.09 -3.27
N ASN A 56 2.73 -15.62 -3.31
CA ASN A 56 1.89 -15.59 -4.52
C ASN A 56 1.42 -14.18 -4.90
N ALA A 57 1.75 -13.16 -4.12
CA ALA A 57 1.27 -11.79 -4.32
C ALA A 57 2.23 -10.77 -3.68
N TYR A 58 1.72 -9.58 -3.41
CA TYR A 58 2.43 -8.52 -2.71
C TYR A 58 1.43 -7.56 -2.08
N THR A 59 1.90 -6.74 -1.17
CA THR A 59 1.14 -5.62 -0.62
C THR A 59 1.88 -4.31 -0.85
N VAL A 60 1.12 -3.23 -1.00
CA VAL A 60 1.63 -1.86 -0.94
C VAL A 60 0.89 -1.11 0.15
N THR A 61 1.62 -0.68 1.17
CA THR A 61 1.05 -0.07 2.36
C THR A 61 1.55 1.34 2.55
N PHE A 62 0.70 2.25 3.01
CA PHE A 62 1.12 3.53 3.56
C PHE A 62 0.32 3.84 4.81
N THR A 63 0.91 4.63 5.71
CA THR A 63 0.25 5.05 6.95
C THR A 63 0.03 6.55 6.96
N GLN A 64 -1.03 6.99 7.63
CA GLN A 64 -1.27 8.40 7.93
C GLN A 64 -1.92 8.61 9.29
N ASN A 65 -1.60 9.73 9.92
CA ASN A 65 -2.24 10.13 11.18
C ASN A 65 -3.73 10.40 10.96
N VAL A 66 -4.57 9.86 11.85
CA VAL A 66 -5.96 10.29 11.95
C VAL A 66 -5.98 11.54 12.80
N LEU A 67 -6.38 12.68 12.23
CA LEU A 67 -6.48 13.94 12.98
C LEU A 67 -7.28 13.71 14.28
N PHE A 68 -6.74 14.22 15.40
CA PHE A 68 -7.26 14.24 16.77
C PHE A 68 -6.86 13.12 17.75
N ASN A 69 -6.32 11.97 17.32
CA ASN A 69 -5.85 10.90 18.23
C ASN A 69 -4.44 10.41 17.84
N PHE A 70 -3.76 9.67 18.74
CA PHE A 70 -2.50 8.95 18.46
C PHE A 70 -2.68 7.75 17.51
N ASN A 71 -3.82 7.67 16.82
CA ASN A 71 -4.18 6.55 15.97
C ASN A 71 -3.67 6.79 14.54
N PHE A 72 -3.31 5.70 13.87
CA PHE A 72 -2.84 5.70 12.49
C PHE A 72 -3.83 4.94 11.61
N GLU A 73 -4.16 5.51 10.46
CA GLU A 73 -4.80 4.77 9.39
C GLU A 73 -3.72 4.02 8.60
N VAL A 74 -3.86 2.70 8.54
CA VAL A 74 -3.04 1.84 7.68
C VAL A 74 -3.85 1.53 6.43
N VAL A 75 -3.34 1.94 5.27
CA VAL A 75 -4.01 1.74 3.98
C VAL A 75 -3.18 0.78 3.14
N GLN A 76 -3.79 -0.30 2.67
CA GLN A 76 -3.10 -1.41 2.02
C GLN A 76 -3.75 -1.78 0.68
N TYR A 77 -2.90 -1.92 -0.34
CA TYR A 77 -3.20 -2.61 -1.58
C TYR A 77 -2.86 -4.09 -1.47
N ASP A 78 -3.74 -4.96 -1.95
CA ASP A 78 -3.49 -6.39 -2.15
C ASP A 78 -4.24 -6.85 -3.41
N PRO A 79 -3.53 -7.29 -4.47
CA PRO A 79 -4.17 -7.69 -5.73
C PRO A 79 -5.10 -8.91 -5.60
N THR A 80 -4.99 -9.67 -4.50
CA THR A 80 -5.81 -10.86 -4.22
C THR A 80 -7.03 -10.58 -3.34
N ASP A 81 -7.20 -9.32 -2.88
CA ASP A 81 -8.21 -8.94 -1.88
C ASP A 81 -8.17 -9.77 -0.58
N SER A 82 -7.02 -10.38 -0.26
CA SER A 82 -6.81 -11.19 0.95
C SER A 82 -6.19 -10.37 2.09
N HIS A 83 -6.65 -9.11 2.24
CA HIS A 83 -6.11 -8.18 3.23
C HIS A 83 -6.23 -8.75 4.65
N GLN A 84 -5.18 -8.54 5.44
CA GLN A 84 -5.15 -8.84 6.86
C GLN A 84 -4.97 -7.54 7.63
N THR A 85 -5.61 -7.44 8.78
CA THR A 85 -5.33 -6.37 9.74
C THR A 85 -4.17 -6.81 10.64
N THR A 86 -3.47 -5.85 11.23
CA THR A 86 -2.41 -6.10 12.22
C THR A 86 -2.80 -5.51 13.58
N GLY A 87 -2.39 -6.14 14.67
CA GLY A 87 -2.70 -5.67 16.03
C GLY A 87 -4.08 -6.12 16.51
N GLU A 88 -4.68 -5.35 17.43
CA GLU A 88 -5.98 -5.67 18.03
C GLU A 88 -7.18 -5.31 17.14
N SER A 89 -6.94 -4.51 16.10
CA SER A 89 -7.98 -4.07 15.16
C SER A 89 -8.38 -5.20 14.21
N THR A 90 -9.64 -5.63 14.26
CA THR A 90 -10.21 -6.62 13.33
C THR A 90 -11.03 -5.99 12.20
N ASN A 91 -11.19 -4.67 12.22
CA ASN A 91 -12.11 -3.96 11.33
C ASN A 91 -11.41 -3.50 10.05
N LEU A 92 -11.59 -4.30 8.99
CA LEU A 92 -11.16 -3.96 7.64
C LEU A 92 -12.22 -3.11 6.92
N ASN A 93 -11.86 -1.89 6.56
CA ASN A 93 -12.73 -0.91 5.93
C ASN A 93 -12.46 -0.77 4.43
N SER A 94 -13.50 -0.45 3.67
CA SER A 94 -13.39 -0.19 2.23
C SER A 94 -12.90 1.23 1.96
N THR A 95 -11.90 1.38 1.08
CA THR A 95 -11.49 2.70 0.58
C THR A 95 -12.39 3.21 -0.57
N GLY A 96 -13.24 2.34 -1.13
CA GLY A 96 -13.97 2.59 -2.38
C GLY A 96 -13.11 2.43 -3.65
N LYS A 97 -11.85 2.00 -3.53
CA LYS A 97 -10.94 1.68 -4.65
C LYS A 97 -10.67 0.18 -4.67
N LYS A 98 -10.68 -0.42 -5.87
CA LYS A 98 -10.45 -1.86 -6.05
C LYS A 98 -9.12 -2.28 -5.43
N HIS A 99 -9.07 -3.40 -4.72
CA HIS A 99 -7.87 -3.93 -4.07
C HIS A 99 -7.29 -3.08 -2.93
N TRP A 100 -7.92 -1.96 -2.58
CA TRP A 100 -7.46 -1.06 -1.52
C TRP A 100 -8.41 -1.12 -0.32
N LYS A 101 -7.87 -1.49 0.84
CA LYS A 101 -8.57 -1.50 2.12
C LYS A 101 -7.78 -0.71 3.14
N TYR A 102 -8.42 -0.37 4.27
CA TYR A 102 -7.73 0.27 5.37
C TYR A 102 -8.25 -0.20 6.72
N TYR A 103 -7.45 -0.04 7.75
CA TYR A 103 -7.85 -0.21 9.13
C TYR A 103 -7.22 0.87 10.00
N ILE A 104 -7.79 1.08 11.18
CA ILE A 104 -7.22 2.00 12.18
C ILE A 104 -6.43 1.17 13.18
N TYR A 105 -5.22 1.64 13.47
CA TYR A 105 -4.28 1.10 14.43
C TYR A 105 -4.06 2.15 15.54
N ASP A 106 -4.00 1.72 16.79
CA ASP A 106 -3.84 2.53 18.01
C ASP A 106 -2.43 2.48 18.62
#